data_AF-A0A920I7T7-F1
#
_entry.id   AF-A0A920I7T7-F1
#
_cell.length_a   1.000
_cell.length_b   1.000
_cell.length_c   1.000
_cell.angle_alpha   90.00
_cell.angle_beta   90.00
_cell.angle_gamma   90.00
#
_symmetry.space_group_name_H-M   'P 1'
#
loop_
_entity.id
_entity.type
_entity.pdbx_description
1 polymer ?
#
loop_
_entity_poly.entity_id
_entity_poly.type
_entity_poly.pdbx_seq_one_letter_code
_entity_poly.pdbx_strand_id
1 'polypeptide(L)'
;MILATGAVHSHLVRQQLRTFASVNVATGECLDVHHFAVLIGVGATTINAYVAEEAIAERHDRGLLPKLTLPEAVANYRKAVEDGLLKIMSKMGISVIASYRGGYNFEALGLSRSLVAKYFPADVVADFGPWPDRHRLARHRNASQGL
;
A
#
# COMPACT_ATOMS: atom_id res chain seq x y z
N MET A 1 7.13 -0.72 2.13
CA MET A 1 6.52 0.61 1.93
C MET A 1 5.48 0.93 2.98
N ILE A 2 4.53 0.06 3.32
CA ILE A 2 3.54 0.33 4.39
C ILE A 2 4.18 0.85 5.70
N LEU A 3 5.20 0.17 6.23
CA LEU A 3 5.92 0.60 7.44
C LEU A 3 6.62 1.96 7.26
N ALA A 4 7.25 2.19 6.11
CA ALA A 4 7.96 3.44 5.84
C ALA A 4 6.98 4.62 5.75
N THR A 5 5.88 4.44 5.03
CA THR A 5 4.81 5.43 4.90
C THR A 5 4.18 5.75 6.26
N GLY A 6 3.81 4.73 7.04
CA GLY A 6 3.24 4.91 8.38
C GLY A 6 4.21 5.61 9.34
N ALA A 7 5.50 5.24 9.29
CA ALA A 7 6.53 5.88 10.11
C ALA A 7 6.71 7.37 9.78
N VAL A 8 6.83 7.72 8.50
CA VAL A 8 6.96 9.10 8.03
C VAL A 8 5.69 9.88 8.36
N HIS A 9 4.52 9.34 8.03
CA HIS A 9 3.24 9.98 8.31
C HIS A 9 3.08 10.26 9.81
N SER A 10 3.26 9.26 10.67
CA SER A 10 3.16 9.39 12.13
C SER A 10 4.17 10.39 12.68
N HIS A 11 5.40 10.40 12.16
CA HIS A 11 6.41 11.37 12.57
C HIS A 11 6.01 12.80 12.18
N LEU A 12 5.56 13.01 10.94
CA LEU A 12 5.09 14.32 10.47
C LEU A 12 3.87 14.82 11.23
N VAL A 13 2.95 13.93 11.62
CA VAL A 13 1.79 14.28 12.47
C VAL A 13 2.27 14.73 13.85
N ARG A 14 3.18 13.99 14.49
CA ARG A 14 3.74 14.36 15.81
C ARG A 14 4.50 15.69 15.80
N GLN A 15 5.16 16.01 14.70
CA GLN A 15 5.88 17.28 14.53
C GLN A 15 4.99 18.41 13.99
N GLN A 16 3.68 18.17 13.78
CA GLN A 16 2.75 19.13 13.17
C GLN A 16 3.15 19.58 11.75
N LEU A 17 3.95 18.78 11.05
CA LEU A 17 4.44 19.06 9.70
C LEU A 17 3.58 18.42 8.60
N ARG A 18 2.69 17.48 8.94
CA ARG A 18 1.90 16.73 7.94
C ARG A 18 0.97 17.60 7.09
N THR A 19 0.55 18.75 7.61
CA THR A 19 -0.29 19.72 6.90
C THR A 19 0.46 20.42 5.75
N PHE A 20 1.79 20.55 5.87
CA PHE A 20 2.63 21.25 4.90
C PHE A 20 3.23 20.36 3.81
N ALA A 21 3.09 19.03 3.94
CA ALA A 21 3.73 18.08 3.04
C ALA A 21 2.76 16.95 2.62
N SER A 22 2.82 16.57 1.35
CA SER A 22 2.23 15.34 0.84
C SER A 22 3.20 14.16 0.98
N VAL A 23 2.68 12.96 1.23
CA VAL A 23 3.49 11.73 1.30
C VAL A 23 3.20 10.92 0.05
N ASN A 24 4.07 11.01 -0.94
CA ASN A 24 3.90 10.32 -2.22
C ASN A 24 4.74 9.04 -2.22
N VAL A 25 4.12 7.90 -2.55
CA VAL A 25 4.76 6.58 -2.40
C VAL A 25 4.97 5.96 -3.78
N ALA A 26 6.22 5.72 -4.15
CA ALA A 26 6.55 4.83 -5.27
C ALA A 26 6.94 3.46 -4.71
N THR A 27 6.35 2.38 -5.23
CA THR A 27 6.54 1.04 -4.68
C THR A 27 6.44 -0.05 -5.73
N GLY A 28 7.36 -1.02 -5.64
CA GLY A 28 7.33 -2.22 -6.47
C GLY A 28 6.60 -3.41 -5.85
N GLU A 29 6.11 -3.29 -4.61
CA GLU A 29 5.45 -4.40 -3.90
C GLU A 29 3.91 -4.29 -3.91
N CYS A 30 3.36 -3.17 -4.41
CA CYS A 30 1.92 -2.92 -4.46
C CYS A 30 1.35 -3.46 -5.77
N LEU A 31 0.44 -4.43 -5.67
CA LEU A 31 -0.22 -5.08 -6.82
C LEU A 31 -1.74 -5.16 -6.62
N ASP A 32 -2.17 -5.43 -5.39
CA ASP A 32 -3.57 -5.63 -5.06
C ASP A 32 -4.21 -4.39 -4.39
N VAL A 33 -5.54 -4.34 -4.46
CA VAL A 33 -6.37 -3.26 -3.90
C VAL A 33 -6.17 -3.10 -2.40
N HIS A 34 -5.95 -4.19 -1.67
CA HIS A 34 -5.77 -4.13 -0.22
C HIS A 34 -4.46 -3.41 0.14
N HIS A 35 -3.40 -3.62 -0.62
CA HIS A 35 -2.13 -2.92 -0.47
C HIS A 35 -2.28 -1.41 -0.69
N PHE A 36 -3.04 -0.99 -1.70
CA PHE A 36 -3.41 0.42 -1.88
C PHE A 36 -4.21 0.96 -0.69
N ALA A 37 -5.22 0.22 -0.24
CA ALA A 37 -6.06 0.62 0.89
C ALA A 37 -5.23 0.82 2.17
N VAL A 38 -4.33 -0.11 2.49
CA VAL A 38 -3.46 0.02 3.67
C VAL A 38 -2.50 1.21 3.51
N LEU A 39 -1.88 1.40 2.34
CA LEU A 39 -0.99 2.55 2.10
C LEU A 39 -1.70 3.89 2.29
N ILE A 40 -2.93 4.02 1.78
CA ILE A 40 -3.77 5.21 1.98
C ILE A 40 -4.15 5.33 3.46
N GLY A 41 -4.58 4.23 4.09
CA GLY A 41 -4.96 4.15 5.49
C GLY A 41 -3.84 4.56 6.46
N VAL A 42 -2.57 4.33 6.11
CA VAL A 42 -1.39 4.78 6.88
C VAL A 42 -0.85 6.16 6.47
N GLY A 43 -1.53 6.87 5.57
CA GLY A 43 -1.30 8.29 5.30
C GLY A 43 -0.65 8.66 3.97
N ALA A 44 -0.55 7.71 3.01
CA ALA A 44 -0.12 8.03 1.64
C ALA A 44 -1.09 9.01 0.96
N THR A 45 -0.55 10.04 0.32
CA THR A 45 -1.29 11.00 -0.51
C THR A 45 -1.49 10.46 -1.92
N THR A 46 -0.43 9.91 -2.52
CA THR A 46 -0.46 9.28 -3.85
C THR A 46 0.38 8.01 -3.84
N ILE A 47 0.05 7.08 -4.72
CA ILE A 47 0.72 5.79 -4.85
C ILE A 47 1.04 5.54 -6.33
N ASN A 48 2.30 5.29 -6.64
CA ASN A 48 2.77 4.82 -7.94
C ASN A 48 3.23 3.36 -7.79
N ALA A 49 2.48 2.44 -8.39
CA ALA A 49 2.76 1.01 -8.41
C ALA A 49 3.54 0.63 -9.68
N TYR A 50 4.75 1.18 -9.84
CA TYR A 50 5.49 1.12 -11.09
C TYR A 50 5.77 -0.31 -11.58
N VAL A 51 6.07 -1.25 -10.68
CA VAL A 51 6.29 -2.67 -11.06
C VAL A 51 4.98 -3.33 -11.52
N ALA A 52 3.83 -2.92 -11.00
CA ALA A 52 2.54 -3.45 -11.45
C ALA A 52 2.25 -3.04 -12.90
N GLU A 53 2.52 -1.77 -13.23
CA GLU A 53 2.37 -1.25 -14.58
C GLU A 53 3.37 -1.89 -15.55
N GLU A 54 4.63 -2.08 -15.13
CA GLU A 54 5.65 -2.77 -15.90
C GLU A 54 5.29 -4.25 -16.14
N ALA A 55 4.73 -4.93 -15.14
CA ALA A 55 4.23 -6.30 -15.29
C ALA A 55 3.04 -6.40 -16.26
N ILE A 56 2.21 -5.35 -16.35
CA ILE A 56 1.14 -5.27 -17.35
C ILE A 56 1.74 -5.07 -18.74
N ALA A 57 2.75 -4.21 -18.88
CA ALA A 57 3.46 -3.98 -20.13
C ALA A 57 4.14 -5.25 -20.65
N GLU A 58 4.88 -5.97 -19.79
CA GLU A 58 5.52 -7.24 -20.17
C GLU A 58 4.48 -8.27 -20.64
N ARG A 59 3.32 -8.36 -19.96
CA ARG A 59 2.24 -9.28 -20.38
C ARG A 59 1.62 -8.88 -21.72
N HIS A 60 1.48 -7.57 -21.96
CA HIS A 60 1.01 -7.06 -23.24
C HIS A 60 2.00 -7.40 -24.36
N ASP A 61 3.30 -7.19 -24.15
CA ASP A 61 4.35 -7.49 -25.14
C ASP A 61 4.44 -8.98 -25.48
N ARG A 62 4.13 -9.84 -24.51
CA ARG A 62 4.01 -11.30 -24.72
C ARG A 62 2.72 -11.73 -25.41
N GLY A 63 1.84 -10.79 -25.76
CA GLY A 63 0.56 -11.06 -26.42
C GLY A 63 -0.51 -11.69 -25.53
N LEU A 64 -0.37 -11.63 -24.20
CA LEU A 64 -1.28 -12.26 -23.24
C LEU A 64 -2.57 -11.46 -23.01
N LEU A 65 -2.64 -10.22 -23.51
CA LEU A 65 -3.79 -9.32 -23.41
C LEU A 65 -4.34 -9.02 -24.82
N PRO A 66 -4.84 -10.04 -25.55
CA PRO A 66 -5.33 -9.82 -26.91
C PRO A 66 -6.51 -8.86 -26.89
N LYS A 67 -6.58 -7.97 -27.88
CA LYS A 67 -7.64 -6.94 -28.07
C LYS A 67 -7.56 -5.70 -27.19
N LEU A 68 -6.55 -5.57 -26.32
CA LEU A 68 -6.32 -4.35 -25.56
C LEU A 68 -5.03 -3.68 -26.01
N THR A 69 -5.06 -2.37 -26.19
CA THR A 69 -3.84 -1.58 -26.25
C THR A 69 -3.23 -1.44 -24.85
N LEU A 70 -1.92 -1.21 -24.75
CA LEU A 70 -1.25 -1.01 -23.47
C LEU A 70 -1.93 0.09 -22.60
N PRO A 71 -2.29 1.29 -23.14
CA PRO A 71 -2.99 2.31 -22.36
C PRO A 71 -4.35 1.83 -21.83
N GLU A 72 -5.11 1.06 -22.60
CA GLU A 72 -6.39 0.50 -22.16
C GLU A 72 -6.19 -0.55 -21.05
N ALA A 73 -5.15 -1.39 -21.15
CA ALA A 73 -4.82 -2.35 -20.11
C ALA A 73 -4.47 -1.67 -18.78
N VAL A 74 -3.66 -0.61 -18.83
CA VAL A 74 -3.31 0.19 -17.64
C VAL A 74 -4.53 0.94 -17.09
N ALA A 75 -5.38 1.50 -17.96
CA ALA A 75 -6.62 2.17 -17.55
C ALA A 75 -7.59 1.19 -16.86
N ASN A 76 -7.72 -0.04 -17.37
CA ASN A 76 -8.53 -1.08 -16.76
C ASN A 76 -8.00 -1.50 -15.39
N TYR A 77 -6.67 -1.63 -15.24
CA TYR A 77 -6.04 -1.87 -13.96
C TYR A 77 -6.35 -0.76 -12.95
N ARG A 78 -6.15 0.50 -13.35
CA ARG A 78 -6.46 1.66 -12.52
C ARG A 78 -7.93 1.68 -12.09
N LYS A 79 -8.86 1.47 -13.03
CA LYS A 79 -10.29 1.42 -12.72
C LYS A 79 -10.63 0.30 -11.73
N ALA A 80 -10.05 -0.89 -11.92
CA ALA A 80 -10.25 -2.01 -11.00
C ALA A 80 -9.73 -1.70 -9.58
N VAL A 81 -8.62 -0.97 -9.46
CA VAL A 81 -8.11 -0.49 -8.17
C VAL A 81 -9.05 0.54 -7.56
N GLU A 82 -9.52 1.52 -8.34
CA GLU A 82 -10.46 2.56 -7.87
C GLU A 82 -11.78 1.95 -7.36
N ASP A 83 -12.40 1.06 -8.14
CA ASP A 83 -13.64 0.35 -7.75
C ASP A 83 -13.41 -0.53 -6.52
N GLY A 84 -12.25 -1.18 -6.44
CA GLY A 84 -11.86 -1.98 -5.28
C GLY A 84 -11.69 -1.14 -4.01
N LEU A 85 -11.10 0.05 -4.12
CA LEU A 85 -10.94 0.98 -3.00
C LEU A 85 -12.31 1.46 -2.51
N LEU A 86 -13.19 1.84 -3.42
CA LEU A 86 -14.58 2.22 -3.09
C LEU A 86 -15.29 1.08 -2.35
N LYS A 87 -15.11 -0.17 -2.79
CA LYS A 87 -15.67 -1.35 -2.12
C LYS A 87 -15.10 -1.59 -0.72
N ILE A 88 -13.82 -1.31 -0.49
CA ILE A 88 -13.23 -1.42 0.84
C ILE A 88 -13.81 -0.33 1.75
N MET A 89 -13.79 0.92 1.30
CA MET A 89 -14.28 2.06 2.07
C MET A 89 -15.78 1.94 2.41
N SER A 90 -16.59 1.45 1.48
CA SER A 90 -18.03 1.29 1.68
C SER A 90 -18.39 0.28 2.77
N LYS A 91 -17.53 -0.71 3.05
CA LYS A 91 -17.74 -1.66 4.16
C LYS A 91 -17.69 -1.00 5.54
N MET A 92 -16.99 0.13 5.65
CA MET A 92 -16.88 0.92 6.89
C MET A 92 -17.81 2.13 6.89
N GLY A 93 -18.66 2.28 5.86
CA GLY A 93 -19.52 3.46 5.70
C GLY A 93 -18.78 4.72 5.30
N ILE A 94 -17.54 4.63 4.80
CA ILE A 94 -16.74 5.77 4.36
C ILE A 94 -16.98 6.02 2.88
N SER A 95 -17.40 7.23 2.53
CA SER A 95 -17.70 7.64 1.14
C SER A 95 -16.62 8.51 0.50
N VAL A 96 -15.70 9.07 1.28
CA VAL A 96 -14.67 10.01 0.80
C VAL A 96 -13.28 9.54 1.18
N ILE A 97 -12.39 9.43 0.19
CA ILE A 97 -11.01 8.92 0.39
C ILE A 97 -10.20 9.79 1.35
N ALA A 98 -10.49 11.09 1.40
CA ALA A 98 -9.84 12.03 2.31
C ALA A 98 -10.04 11.65 3.79
N SER A 99 -11.23 11.13 4.14
CA SER A 99 -11.55 10.64 5.49
C SER A 99 -10.98 9.25 5.77
N TYR A 100 -10.75 8.46 4.72
CA TYR A 100 -10.11 7.14 4.84
C TYR A 100 -8.60 7.26 5.10
N ARG A 101 -7.96 8.28 4.51
CA ARG A 101 -6.51 8.48 4.56
C ARG A 101 -6.02 8.81 5.97
N GLY A 102 -5.05 8.05 6.45
CA GLY A 102 -4.50 8.22 7.81
C GLY A 102 -5.45 7.81 8.93
N GLY A 103 -6.58 7.16 8.61
CA GLY A 103 -7.56 6.69 9.59
C GLY A 103 -7.22 5.34 10.24
N TYR A 104 -6.15 4.67 9.81
CA TYR A 104 -5.73 3.35 10.34
C TYR A 104 -6.86 2.32 10.44
N ASN A 105 -7.71 2.29 9.41
CA ASN A 105 -8.89 1.43 9.32
C ASN A 105 -8.54 -0.05 9.04
N PHE A 106 -7.65 -0.64 9.83
CA PHE A 106 -7.21 -2.02 9.74
C PHE A 106 -6.70 -2.51 11.10
N GLU A 107 -6.67 -3.82 11.29
CA GLU A 107 -6.13 -4.47 12.47
C GLU A 107 -4.80 -5.17 12.15
N ALA A 108 -3.80 -5.06 13.02
CA ALA A 108 -2.49 -5.66 12.78
C ALA A 108 -2.33 -6.95 13.57
N LEU A 109 -2.60 -8.06 12.92
CA LEU A 109 -2.36 -9.38 13.50
C LEU A 109 -0.91 -9.81 13.25
N GLY A 110 -0.22 -10.27 14.30
CA GLY A 110 1.13 -10.81 14.20
C GLY A 110 2.27 -9.78 14.19
N LEU A 111 1.97 -8.51 14.49
CA LEU A 111 2.99 -7.47 14.71
C LEU A 111 3.16 -7.20 16.21
N SER A 112 4.35 -6.78 16.63
CA SER A 112 4.57 -6.43 18.04
C SER A 112 3.85 -5.14 18.41
N ARG A 113 3.26 -5.10 19.61
CA ARG A 113 2.57 -3.91 20.15
C ARG A 113 3.46 -2.67 20.15
N SER A 114 4.74 -2.81 20.49
CA SER A 114 5.70 -1.70 20.51
C SER A 114 5.94 -1.10 19.13
N LEU A 115 5.95 -1.93 18.09
CA LEU A 115 6.11 -1.48 16.72
C LEU A 115 4.86 -0.78 16.21
N VAL A 116 3.70 -1.38 16.46
CA VAL A 116 2.41 -0.80 16.08
C VAL A 116 2.21 0.55 16.76
N ALA A 117 2.40 0.65 18.07
CA ALA A 117 2.30 1.91 18.80
C ALA A 117 3.26 3.00 18.28
N LYS A 118 4.45 2.62 17.79
CA LYS A 118 5.46 3.57 17.31
C LYS A 118 5.15 4.14 15.92
N TYR A 119 4.65 3.30 15.01
CA TYR A 119 4.52 3.62 13.58
C TYR A 119 3.08 3.65 13.05
N PHE A 120 2.11 3.10 13.79
CA PHE A 120 0.67 3.08 13.49
C PHE A 120 -0.15 3.42 14.76
N PRO A 121 -0.03 4.65 15.30
CA PRO A 121 -0.44 4.99 16.67
C PRO A 121 -1.96 5.07 16.92
N ALA A 122 -2.82 4.97 15.90
CA ALA A 122 -4.27 5.01 16.10
C ALA A 122 -4.88 3.60 15.97
N ASP A 123 -5.56 3.14 17.03
CA ASP A 123 -6.53 2.02 17.13
C ASP A 123 -6.21 0.68 16.44
N VAL A 124 -4.97 0.44 16.05
CA VAL A 124 -4.56 -0.87 15.58
C VAL A 124 -4.31 -1.79 16.78
N VAL A 125 -5.28 -2.66 17.07
CA VAL A 125 -5.09 -3.75 18.04
C VAL A 125 -4.05 -4.71 17.47
N ALA A 126 -2.99 -4.96 18.23
CA ALA A 126 -1.94 -5.90 17.87
C ALA A 126 -2.06 -7.18 18.70
N ASP A 127 -2.39 -8.28 18.03
CA ASP A 127 -2.43 -9.60 18.64
C ASP A 127 -1.07 -10.30 18.48
N PHE A 128 -0.60 -10.94 19.56
CA PHE A 128 0.80 -11.33 19.77
C PHE A 128 1.31 -12.31 18.69
N GLY A 129 2.30 -11.88 17.89
CA GLY A 129 3.12 -12.74 17.04
C GLY A 129 4.56 -12.23 16.92
N PRO A 130 5.56 -13.12 16.73
CA PRO A 130 6.97 -12.72 16.59
C PRO A 130 7.22 -11.95 15.28
N TRP A 131 8.02 -10.87 15.37
CA TRP A 131 8.33 -9.96 14.27
C TRP A 131 9.10 -10.66 13.11
N PRO A 132 8.67 -10.55 11.83
CA PRO A 132 9.25 -11.32 10.72
C PRO A 132 10.38 -10.55 10.00
N ASP A 133 11.38 -10.03 10.72
CA ASP A 133 12.49 -9.26 10.10
C ASP A 133 13.29 -10.06 9.06
N ARG A 134 13.32 -11.40 9.18
CA ARG A 134 14.12 -12.27 8.30
C ARG A 134 13.51 -12.49 6.91
N HIS A 135 12.20 -12.26 6.74
CA HIS A 135 11.52 -12.64 5.51
C HIS A 135 11.76 -11.68 4.34
N ARG A 136 12.00 -10.37 4.59
CA ARG A 136 12.34 -9.44 3.50
C ARG A 136 13.77 -9.68 3.01
N LEU A 137 14.73 -9.84 3.91
CA LEU A 137 16.11 -10.14 3.56
C LEU A 137 16.23 -11.50 2.85
N ALA A 138 15.48 -12.50 3.29
CA ALA A 138 15.40 -13.79 2.60
C ALA A 138 14.84 -13.66 1.17
N ARG A 139 13.76 -12.88 0.98
CA ARG A 139 13.20 -12.61 -0.35
C ARG A 139 14.17 -11.86 -1.26
N HIS A 140 14.89 -10.88 -0.73
CA HIS A 140 15.91 -10.17 -1.48
C HIS A 140 17.04 -11.10 -1.93
N ARG A 141 17.51 -11.99 -1.05
CA ARG A 141 18.54 -13.00 -1.40
C ARG A 141 18.06 -13.93 -2.52
N ASN A 142 16.82 -14.41 -2.43
CA ASN A 142 16.26 -15.31 -3.44
C ASN A 142 16.08 -14.63 -4.80
N ALA A 143 15.66 -13.36 -4.82
CA ALA A 143 15.53 -12.59 -6.06
C ALA A 143 16.89 -12.26 -6.69
N SER A 144 17.93 -12.00 -5.88
CA SER A 144 19.28 -11.69 -6.37
C SER A 144 20.11 -12.90 -6.81
N GLN A 145 19.69 -14.12 -6.49
CA GLN A 145 20.39 -15.36 -6.86
C GLN A 145 19.90 -15.97 -8.19
N GLY A 146 18.85 -15.41 -8.80
CA GLY A 146 18.28 -15.86 -10.08
C GLY A 146 18.61 -14.96 -11.28
N LEU A 147 19.51 -14.01 -11.11
CA LEU A 147 20.12 -13.18 -12.17
C LEU A 147 21.54 -13.67 -12.43
#